data_AF-A0A923MM66-F1
#
_entry.id   AF-A0A923MM66-F1
#
_cell.length_a   1.000
_cell.length_b   1.000
_cell.length_c   1.000
_cell.angle_alpha   90.00
_cell.angle_beta   90.00
_cell.angle_gamma   90.00
#
_symmetry.space_group_name_H-M   'P 1'
#
loop_
_entity.id
_entity.type
_entity.pdbx_description
1 polymer ?
#
loop_
_entity_poly.entity_id
_entity_poly.type
_entity_poly.pdbx_seq_one_letter_code
_entity_poly.pdbx_strand_id
1 'polypeptide(L)'
;MSQRTEKIRRQVDQLRADVDALQTVWLAQEHHAAAELEASAKRARQAHRRAREAKAIAQTWRRNAILALILAGLTGCVALAISVKAAEEPTTPTEDEPAVFDTGRLSGDDTPAQEPEEPENELIEAALLASAHRLDNVTVTHYCICQQCCGKAPDHPAYGITASGRRATPYVSMAVDPSVIPLGADVLVDYGDGEIHYYRADDTGSGVDGRHIDLCVGSHAEALRMGVKTATVYWVAQEE
;
A
#
# COMPACT_ATOMS: atom_id res chain seq x y z
N MET A 1 -75.15 8.80 -4.62
CA MET A 1 -74.09 7.82 -4.96
C MET A 1 -74.36 6.52 -4.21
N SER A 2 -74.03 5.35 -4.77
CA SER A 2 -74.32 4.05 -4.14
C SER A 2 -73.38 3.78 -2.97
N GLN A 3 -73.88 3.19 -1.88
CA GLN A 3 -73.07 2.78 -0.70
C GLN A 3 -71.85 1.94 -1.10
N ARG A 4 -71.96 1.17 -2.18
CA ARG A 4 -70.86 0.35 -2.72
C ARG A 4 -69.70 1.21 -3.23
N THR A 5 -69.98 2.35 -3.86
CA THR A 5 -68.95 3.26 -4.40
C THR A 5 -68.20 3.97 -3.27
N GLU A 6 -68.90 4.37 -2.21
CA GLU A 6 -68.28 5.03 -1.06
C GLU A 6 -67.37 4.08 -0.27
N LYS A 7 -67.80 2.81 -0.12
CA LYS A 7 -66.97 1.75 0.47
C LYS A 7 -65.67 1.54 -0.32
N ILE A 8 -65.77 1.45 -1.64
CA ILE A 8 -64.59 1.28 -2.52
C ILE A 8 -63.66 2.49 -2.40
N ARG A 9 -64.20 3.72 -2.36
CA ARG A 9 -63.39 4.93 -2.21
C ARG A 9 -62.59 4.93 -0.91
N ARG A 10 -63.23 4.61 0.22
CA ARG A 10 -62.54 4.49 1.52
C ARG A 10 -61.46 3.42 1.50
N GLN A 11 -61.70 2.28 0.85
CA GLN A 11 -60.70 1.23 0.71
C GLN A 11 -59.50 1.66 -0.15
N VAL A 12 -59.74 2.40 -1.23
CA VAL A 12 -58.66 2.96 -2.07
C VAL A 12 -57.86 4.02 -1.31
N ASP A 13 -58.54 4.89 -0.56
CA ASP A 13 -57.87 5.92 0.25
C ASP A 13 -57.02 5.28 1.36
N GLN A 14 -57.52 4.22 2.00
CA GLN A 14 -56.75 3.44 2.98
C GLN A 14 -55.53 2.78 2.34
N LEU A 15 -55.69 2.11 1.19
CA LEU A 15 -54.59 1.47 0.49
C LEU A 15 -53.52 2.47 0.06
N ARG A 16 -53.91 3.68 -0.37
CA ARG A 16 -52.94 4.75 -0.68
C ARG A 16 -52.16 5.17 0.56
N ALA A 17 -52.85 5.39 1.68
CA ALA A 17 -52.19 5.73 2.94
C ALA A 17 -51.24 4.62 3.41
N ASP A 18 -51.62 3.36 3.26
CA ASP A 18 -50.78 2.21 3.62
C ASP A 18 -49.54 2.12 2.70
N VAL A 19 -49.69 2.36 1.40
CA VAL A 19 -48.56 2.40 0.45
C VAL A 19 -47.61 3.55 0.76
N ASP A 20 -48.12 4.75 1.02
CA ASP A 20 -47.31 5.90 1.40
C ASP A 20 -46.55 5.62 2.71
N ALA A 21 -47.21 4.99 3.69
CA ALA A 21 -46.58 4.58 4.93
C ALA A 21 -45.44 3.58 4.69
N LEU A 22 -45.66 2.55 3.87
CA LEU A 22 -44.62 1.58 3.51
C LEU A 22 -43.44 2.24 2.78
N GLN A 23 -43.71 3.18 1.88
CA GLN A 23 -42.68 3.88 1.14
C GLN A 23 -41.79 4.74 2.06
N THR A 24 -42.37 5.40 3.07
CA THR A 24 -41.58 6.17 4.07
C THR A 24 -40.70 5.26 4.94
N VAL A 25 -41.21 4.11 5.37
CA VAL A 25 -40.42 3.13 6.13
C VAL A 25 -39.28 2.57 5.31
N TRP A 26 -39.53 2.23 4.04
CA TRP A 26 -38.50 1.72 3.13
C TRP A 26 -37.38 2.74 2.90
N LEU A 27 -37.72 4.00 2.61
CA LEU A 27 -36.72 5.07 2.45
C LEU A 27 -35.92 5.29 3.74
N ALA A 28 -36.57 5.28 4.90
CA ALA A 28 -35.88 5.40 6.18
C ALA A 28 -34.90 4.24 6.44
N GLN A 29 -35.27 3.02 6.04
CA GLN A 29 -34.41 1.85 6.14
C GLN A 29 -33.18 1.96 5.23
N GLU A 30 -33.33 2.43 3.99
CA GLU A 30 -32.19 2.65 3.09
C GLU A 30 -31.22 3.71 3.62
N HIS A 31 -31.74 4.83 4.12
CA HIS A 31 -30.90 5.88 4.71
C HIS A 31 -30.14 5.38 5.94
N HIS A 32 -30.77 4.56 6.78
CA HIS A 32 -30.10 3.96 7.94
C HIS A 32 -28.99 3.00 7.50
N ALA A 33 -29.25 2.15 6.51
CA ALA A 33 -28.25 1.24 5.96
C ALA A 33 -27.05 1.99 5.34
N ALA A 34 -27.30 3.07 4.59
CA ALA A 34 -26.26 3.92 4.03
C ALA A 34 -25.43 4.60 5.14
N ALA A 35 -26.08 5.13 6.18
CA ALA A 35 -25.40 5.76 7.31
C ALA A 35 -24.54 4.77 8.11
N GLU A 36 -25.00 3.53 8.29
CA GLU A 36 -24.22 2.48 8.93
C GLU A 36 -22.98 2.07 8.12
N LEU A 37 -23.13 1.96 6.80
CA LEU A 37 -22.01 1.68 5.89
C LEU A 37 -20.96 2.79 5.96
N GLU A 38 -21.36 4.07 5.91
CA GLU A 38 -20.44 5.18 6.07
C GLU A 38 -19.75 5.18 7.45
N ALA A 39 -20.50 4.90 8.52
CA ALA A 39 -19.96 4.83 9.87
C ALA A 39 -18.95 3.68 10.01
N SER A 40 -19.23 2.52 9.43
CA SER A 40 -18.30 1.38 9.41
C SER A 40 -17.03 1.71 8.62
N ALA A 41 -17.14 2.38 7.47
CA ALA A 41 -16.01 2.82 6.67
C ALA A 41 -15.14 3.84 7.41
N LYS A 42 -15.75 4.80 8.12
CA LYS A 42 -15.05 5.77 8.97
C LYS A 42 -14.30 5.08 10.12
N ARG A 43 -14.94 4.11 10.80
CA ARG A 43 -14.30 3.32 11.87
C ARG A 43 -13.12 2.49 11.34
N ALA A 44 -13.26 1.88 10.17
CA ALA A 44 -12.19 1.15 9.52
C ALA A 44 -10.99 2.08 9.22
N ARG A 45 -11.22 3.24 8.59
CA ARG A 45 -10.17 4.24 8.32
C ARG A 45 -9.47 4.71 9.60
N GLN A 46 -10.22 4.97 10.67
CA GLN A 46 -9.65 5.38 11.96
C GLN A 46 -8.86 4.26 12.63
N ALA A 47 -9.33 3.01 12.57
CA ALA A 47 -8.60 1.86 13.09
C ALA A 47 -7.28 1.64 12.34
N HIS A 48 -7.29 1.76 11.01
CA HIS A 48 -6.08 1.72 10.19
C HIS A 48 -5.10 2.85 10.55
N ARG A 49 -5.55 4.11 10.65
CA ARG A 49 -4.68 5.24 11.06
C ARG A 49 -4.03 4.99 12.42
N ARG A 50 -4.81 4.56 13.42
CA ARG A 50 -4.28 4.25 14.76
C ARG A 50 -3.28 3.09 14.74
N ALA A 51 -3.52 2.08 13.90
CA ALA A 51 -2.58 0.97 13.74
C ALA A 51 -1.27 1.43 13.09
N ARG A 52 -1.32 2.34 12.11
CA ARG A 52 -0.13 2.97 11.50
C ARG A 52 0.64 3.81 12.51
N GLU A 53 -0.03 4.72 13.19
CA GLU A 53 0.57 5.60 14.20
C GLU A 53 1.25 4.78 15.32
N ALA A 54 0.59 3.73 15.82
CA ALA A 54 1.16 2.85 16.84
C ALA A 54 2.43 2.13 16.36
N LYS A 55 2.49 1.75 15.08
CA LYS A 55 3.65 1.06 14.49
C LYS A 55 4.79 2.02 14.14
N ALA A 56 4.50 3.22 13.64
CA ALA A 56 5.50 4.27 13.41
C ALA A 56 6.20 4.68 14.72
N ILE A 57 5.41 4.81 15.79
CA ILE A 57 5.95 5.00 17.15
C ILE A 57 6.85 3.82 17.53
N ALA A 58 6.42 2.57 17.33
CA ALA A 58 7.25 1.41 17.65
C ALA A 58 8.57 1.34 16.84
N GLN A 59 8.55 1.70 15.56
CA GLN A 59 9.75 1.74 14.71
C GLN A 59 10.72 2.85 15.15
N THR A 60 10.21 4.04 15.48
CA THR A 60 11.04 5.14 16.01
C THR A 60 11.70 4.75 17.33
N TRP A 61 10.99 4.08 18.24
CA TRP A 61 11.59 3.54 19.47
C TRP A 61 12.71 2.53 19.18
N ARG A 62 12.53 1.63 18.21
CA ARG A 62 13.57 0.66 17.81
C ARG A 62 14.81 1.35 17.24
N ARG A 63 14.63 2.32 16.34
CA ARG A 63 15.73 3.11 15.76
C ARG A 63 16.49 3.86 16.85
N ASN A 64 15.77 4.56 17.73
CA ASN A 64 16.38 5.32 18.82
C ASN A 64 17.10 4.41 19.82
N ALA A 65 16.56 3.22 20.11
CA ALA A 65 17.23 2.23 20.96
C ALA A 65 18.54 1.73 20.34
N ILE A 66 18.55 1.42 19.04
CA ILE A 66 19.77 1.01 18.33
C ILE A 66 20.80 2.15 18.31
N LEU A 67 20.38 3.37 18.01
CA LEU A 67 21.28 4.54 18.04
C LEU A 67 21.87 4.78 19.43
N ALA A 68 21.08 4.62 20.50
CA ALA A 68 21.57 4.72 21.86
C ALA A 68 22.61 3.63 22.20
N LEU A 69 22.40 2.39 21.72
CA LEU A 69 23.36 1.29 21.89
C LEU A 69 24.67 1.56 21.13
N ILE A 70 24.59 2.06 19.90
CA ILE A 70 25.78 2.44 19.11
C ILE A 70 26.53 3.56 19.83
N LEU A 71 25.83 4.61 20.27
CA LEU A 71 26.44 5.73 20.99
C LEU A 71 27.13 5.27 22.29
N ALA A 72 26.48 4.39 23.06
CA ALA A 72 27.05 3.80 24.27
C ALA A 72 28.29 2.92 23.97
N GLY A 73 28.27 2.18 22.86
CA GLY A 73 29.43 1.43 22.38
C GLY A 73 30.60 2.33 22.01
N LEU A 74 30.34 3.40 21.24
CA LEU A 74 31.36 4.37 20.84
C LEU A 74 31.96 5.11 22.03
N THR A 75 31.14 5.55 22.99
CA THR A 75 31.64 6.20 24.22
C THR A 75 32.46 5.23 25.07
N GLY A 76 32.07 3.96 25.14
CA GLY A 76 32.85 2.89 25.76
C GLY A 76 34.21 2.66 25.08
N CYS A 77 34.24 2.59 23.74
CA CYS A 77 35.47 2.44 22.97
C CYS A 77 36.44 3.61 23.15
N VAL A 78 35.94 4.85 23.17
CA VAL A 78 36.76 6.05 23.41
C VAL A 78 37.33 6.04 24.83
N ALA A 79 36.53 5.70 25.84
CA ALA A 79 37.01 5.58 27.22
C ALA A 79 38.12 4.52 27.35
N LEU A 80 37.95 3.37 26.68
CA LEU A 80 38.95 2.30 26.67
C LEU A 80 40.24 2.73 25.96
N ALA A 81 40.14 3.47 24.86
CA ALA A 81 41.29 4.02 24.13
C ALA A 81 42.06 5.06 24.94
N ILE A 82 41.39 5.92 25.71
CA ILE A 82 42.03 6.88 26.62
C ILE A 82 42.78 6.13 27.74
N SER A 83 42.23 5.03 28.26
CA SER A 83 42.93 4.20 29.24
C SER A 83 44.14 3.46 28.66
N VAL A 84 44.12 3.06 27.39
CA VAL A 84 45.29 2.46 26.69
C VAL A 84 46.35 3.51 26.37
N LYS A 85 45.95 4.75 26.03
CA LYS A 85 46.88 5.86 25.72
C LYS A 85 47.70 6.34 26.93
N ALA A 86 47.32 5.99 28.16
CA ALA A 86 48.08 6.30 29.38
C ALA A 86 49.33 5.42 29.60
N ALA A 87 49.61 4.47 28.69
CA ALA A 87 50.72 3.52 28.80
C ALA A 87 51.92 3.77 27.87
N GLU A 88 51.91 4.79 26.99
CA GLU A 88 53.07 5.10 26.15
C GLU A 88 53.35 6.61 26.04
N GLU A 89 54.57 6.97 26.44
CA GLU A 89 55.19 8.29 26.32
C GLU A 89 55.83 8.50 24.92
N PRO A 90 56.19 9.75 24.54
CA PRO A 90 55.91 10.33 23.23
C PRO A 90 57.05 10.22 22.22
N THR A 91 56.74 10.40 20.94
CA THR A 91 57.68 10.97 19.94
C THR A 91 56.92 11.48 18.70
N THR A 92 57.24 12.72 18.30
CA THR A 92 56.94 13.42 17.02
C THR A 92 58.24 14.16 16.62
N PRO A 93 58.39 14.77 15.42
CA PRO A 93 57.64 14.78 14.14
C PRO A 93 58.56 14.43 12.91
N THR A 94 58.16 14.44 11.63
CA THR A 94 58.23 15.61 10.71
C THR A 94 57.97 15.20 9.22
N GLU A 95 57.02 15.93 8.59
CA GLU A 95 56.90 16.50 7.21
C GLU A 95 57.03 15.65 5.91
N ASP A 96 55.99 15.70 5.03
CA ASP A 96 55.94 16.51 3.78
C ASP A 96 54.68 16.23 2.92
N GLU A 97 54.04 17.29 2.41
CA GLU A 97 52.94 17.37 1.41
C GLU A 97 53.51 17.51 -0.05
N PRO A 98 52.74 17.67 -1.16
CA PRO A 98 51.29 17.47 -1.44
C PRO A 98 51.01 16.69 -2.75
N ALA A 99 49.76 16.30 -3.01
CA ALA A 99 49.25 16.12 -4.37
C ALA A 99 47.77 16.50 -4.49
N VAL A 100 47.54 17.56 -5.26
CA VAL A 100 46.26 18.16 -5.64
C VAL A 100 45.38 17.15 -6.39
N PHE A 101 44.18 16.86 -5.88
CA PHE A 101 43.13 16.20 -6.63
C PHE A 101 42.01 17.19 -6.95
N ASP A 102 41.90 17.50 -8.24
CA ASP A 102 40.81 18.24 -8.86
C ASP A 102 39.49 17.46 -8.66
N THR A 103 38.67 17.94 -7.74
CA THR A 103 37.28 17.49 -7.59
C THR A 103 36.41 18.50 -8.33
N GLY A 104 36.00 18.14 -9.55
CA GLY A 104 35.11 18.92 -10.39
C GLY A 104 33.75 19.20 -9.73
N ARG A 105 33.73 20.15 -8.80
CA ARG A 105 32.55 20.65 -8.10
C ARG A 105 31.93 21.77 -8.93
N LEU A 106 30.83 21.46 -9.61
CA LEU A 106 29.95 22.49 -10.18
C LEU A 106 29.32 23.28 -9.04
N SER A 107 29.45 24.60 -9.07
CA SER A 107 28.87 25.51 -8.10
C SER A 107 27.37 25.61 -8.34
N GLY A 108 26.55 25.11 -7.40
CA GLY A 108 25.09 25.26 -7.49
C GLY A 108 24.21 24.35 -6.61
N ASP A 109 24.75 23.41 -5.84
CA ASP A 109 23.93 22.43 -5.10
C ASP A 109 24.25 22.36 -3.60
N ASP A 110 24.14 23.51 -2.92
CA ASP A 110 24.25 23.59 -1.45
C ASP A 110 23.00 24.28 -0.85
N THR A 111 21.80 23.95 -1.36
CA THR A 111 20.56 24.24 -0.64
C THR A 111 20.11 22.96 0.06
N PRO A 112 20.21 22.84 1.39
CA PRO A 112 19.59 21.74 2.11
C PRO A 112 18.09 21.74 1.80
N ALA A 113 17.56 20.61 1.35
CA ALA A 113 16.12 20.42 1.23
C ALA A 113 15.46 20.80 2.58
N GLN A 114 14.64 21.84 2.56
CA GLN A 114 13.77 22.17 3.69
C GLN A 114 12.60 21.20 3.66
N GLU A 115 12.74 20.05 4.33
CA GLU A 115 11.64 19.11 4.52
C GLU A 115 10.57 19.73 5.43
N PRO A 116 9.35 19.85 4.88
CA PRO A 116 8.28 18.99 5.36
C PRO A 116 7.62 18.28 4.16
N GLU A 117 8.24 17.21 3.66
CA GLU A 117 7.67 16.40 2.55
C GLU A 117 6.63 15.37 3.02
N GLU A 118 6.65 14.97 4.29
CA GLU A 118 5.68 14.02 4.85
C GLU A 118 4.21 14.46 4.76
N PRO A 119 3.81 15.71 5.07
CA PRO A 119 2.39 16.09 5.02
C PRO A 119 1.82 16.14 3.59
N GLU A 120 2.63 16.44 2.57
CA GLU A 120 2.16 16.48 1.18
C GLU A 120 1.94 15.07 0.62
N ASN A 121 2.85 14.13 0.92
CA ASN A 121 2.73 12.73 0.51
C ASN A 121 1.50 12.05 1.13
N GLU A 122 1.19 12.34 2.40
CA GLU A 122 -0.02 11.82 3.06
C GLU A 122 -1.32 12.35 2.44
N LEU A 123 -1.34 13.63 2.02
CA LEU A 123 -2.50 14.24 1.38
C LEU A 123 -2.77 13.65 0.00
N ILE A 124 -1.70 13.38 -0.77
CA ILE A 124 -1.79 12.73 -2.08
C ILE A 124 -2.28 11.28 -1.95
N GLU A 125 -1.73 10.50 -1.01
CA GLU A 125 -2.19 9.13 -0.73
C GLU A 125 -3.67 9.12 -0.31
N ALA A 126 -4.07 10.05 0.57
CA ALA A 126 -5.46 10.17 1.01
C ALA A 126 -6.42 10.53 -0.14
N ALA A 127 -5.99 11.39 -1.07
CA ALA A 127 -6.79 11.77 -2.24
C ALA A 127 -6.92 10.61 -3.26
N LEU A 128 -5.83 9.87 -3.51
CA LEU A 128 -5.84 8.67 -4.35
C LEU A 128 -6.74 7.58 -3.75
N LEU A 129 -6.59 7.27 -2.46
CA LEU A 129 -7.43 6.28 -1.78
C LEU A 129 -8.91 6.69 -1.69
N ALA A 130 -9.21 8.00 -1.68
CA ALA A 130 -10.59 8.49 -1.66
C ALA A 130 -11.31 8.32 -3.00
N SER A 131 -10.56 8.36 -4.10
CA SER A 131 -11.08 8.18 -5.47
C SER A 131 -10.95 6.75 -6.00
N ALA A 132 -10.12 5.92 -5.37
CA ALA A 132 -9.87 4.55 -5.79
C ALA A 132 -11.07 3.60 -5.56
N HIS A 133 -11.20 2.63 -6.46
CA HIS A 133 -12.09 1.49 -6.28
C HIS A 133 -11.52 0.55 -5.22
N ARG A 134 -12.33 0.20 -4.22
CA ARG A 134 -11.92 -0.66 -3.10
C ARG A 134 -12.48 -2.08 -3.23
N LEU A 135 -11.62 -3.07 -3.02
CA LEU A 135 -11.92 -4.49 -2.97
C LEU A 135 -11.47 -5.07 -1.63
N ASP A 136 -12.40 -5.64 -0.88
CA ASP A 136 -12.13 -6.31 0.40
C ASP A 136 -11.97 -7.81 0.23
N ASN A 137 -11.16 -8.41 1.11
CA ASN A 137 -10.88 -9.85 1.19
C ASN A 137 -10.34 -10.43 -0.12
N VAL A 138 -9.42 -9.71 -0.77
CA VAL A 138 -8.76 -10.16 -1.99
C VAL A 138 -7.73 -11.23 -1.64
N THR A 139 -7.77 -12.34 -2.37
CA THR A 139 -6.73 -13.38 -2.25
C THR A 139 -5.47 -12.88 -2.93
N VAL A 140 -4.34 -12.96 -2.24
CA VAL A 140 -3.03 -12.53 -2.75
C VAL A 140 -2.10 -13.72 -2.80
N THR A 141 -1.61 -14.03 -4.00
CA THR A 141 -0.56 -15.01 -4.25
C THR A 141 0.67 -14.33 -4.84
N HIS A 142 1.72 -15.12 -5.06
CA HIS A 142 2.98 -14.62 -5.61
C HIS A 142 3.48 -15.57 -6.70
N TYR A 143 4.12 -15.01 -7.72
CA TYR A 143 4.73 -15.76 -8.81
C TYR A 143 6.12 -15.22 -9.19
N CYS A 144 6.90 -15.99 -9.95
CA CYS A 144 8.10 -15.52 -10.63
C CYS A 144 8.00 -15.71 -12.13
N ILE A 145 8.86 -15.03 -12.89
CA ILE A 145 9.00 -15.21 -14.36
C ILE A 145 9.53 -16.59 -14.78
N CYS A 146 9.82 -17.46 -13.83
CA CYS A 146 10.33 -18.80 -14.03
C CYS A 146 9.35 -19.69 -14.82
N GLN A 147 9.87 -20.70 -15.54
CA GLN A 147 9.04 -21.60 -16.34
C GLN A 147 7.98 -22.34 -15.54
N GLN A 148 8.23 -22.65 -14.26
CA GLN A 148 7.28 -23.34 -13.40
C GLN A 148 6.03 -22.52 -13.10
N CYS A 149 6.19 -21.20 -12.92
CA CYS A 149 5.06 -20.31 -12.66
C CYS A 149 4.40 -19.83 -13.95
N CYS A 150 5.19 -19.48 -14.98
CA CYS A 150 4.68 -18.82 -16.18
C CYS A 150 4.54 -19.73 -17.41
N GLY A 151 4.98 -20.99 -17.33
CA GLY A 151 4.94 -21.95 -18.44
C GLY A 151 5.90 -21.66 -19.60
N LYS A 152 6.71 -20.60 -19.53
CA LYS A 152 7.60 -20.15 -20.61
C LYS A 152 9.07 -20.35 -20.20
N ALA A 153 9.84 -21.04 -21.04
CA ALA A 153 11.28 -21.22 -20.85
C ALA A 153 12.06 -19.93 -21.17
N PRO A 154 13.28 -19.73 -20.65
CA PRO A 154 14.08 -18.51 -20.87
C PRO A 154 14.37 -18.16 -22.34
N ASP A 155 14.37 -19.15 -23.22
CA ASP A 155 14.57 -19.02 -24.67
C ASP A 155 13.28 -18.68 -25.43
N HIS A 156 12.12 -18.71 -24.78
CA HIS A 156 10.84 -18.39 -25.38
C HIS A 156 10.76 -16.87 -25.68
N PRO A 157 10.27 -16.45 -26.86
CA PRO A 157 10.22 -15.02 -27.23
C PRO A 157 9.37 -14.16 -26.29
N ALA A 158 8.33 -14.76 -25.69
CA ALA A 158 7.49 -14.10 -24.68
C ALA A 158 7.94 -14.36 -23.23
N TYR A 159 9.18 -14.79 -22.99
CA TYR A 159 9.70 -15.01 -21.64
C TYR A 159 9.73 -13.72 -20.81
N GLY A 160 9.04 -13.74 -19.68
CA GLY A 160 8.88 -12.58 -18.80
C GLY A 160 8.10 -11.42 -19.40
N ILE A 161 7.30 -11.66 -20.46
CA ILE A 161 6.40 -10.67 -21.04
C ILE A 161 4.99 -10.88 -20.49
N THR A 162 4.41 -9.82 -19.93
CA THR A 162 3.08 -9.80 -19.32
C THR A 162 1.99 -9.55 -20.36
N ALA A 163 0.72 -9.71 -19.97
CA ALA A 163 -0.45 -9.45 -20.81
C ALA A 163 -0.52 -8.02 -21.39
N SER A 164 -0.03 -7.01 -20.65
CA SER A 164 0.08 -5.63 -21.15
C SER A 164 1.22 -5.42 -22.16
N GLY A 165 2.03 -6.45 -22.43
CA GLY A 165 3.18 -6.39 -23.34
C GLY A 165 4.46 -5.85 -22.71
N ARG A 166 4.43 -5.45 -21.43
CA ARG A 166 5.62 -5.04 -20.68
C ARG A 166 6.41 -6.25 -20.19
N ARG A 167 7.67 -6.00 -19.82
CA ARG A 167 8.45 -7.00 -19.08
C ARG A 167 7.99 -7.02 -17.62
N ALA A 168 7.67 -8.21 -17.11
CA ALA A 168 7.33 -8.42 -15.71
C ALA A 168 8.47 -7.93 -14.83
N THR A 169 8.16 -7.00 -13.93
CA THR A 169 9.13 -6.41 -13.00
C THR A 169 8.79 -6.85 -11.58
N PRO A 170 9.70 -7.57 -10.89
CA PRO A 170 9.48 -7.97 -9.50
C PRO A 170 9.13 -6.78 -8.60
N TYR A 171 8.16 -6.99 -7.71
CA TYR A 171 7.62 -6.01 -6.77
C TYR A 171 6.98 -4.78 -7.42
N VAL A 172 6.65 -4.86 -8.71
CA VAL A 172 5.94 -3.82 -9.46
C VAL A 172 4.77 -4.43 -10.22
N SER A 173 5.04 -5.42 -11.08
CA SER A 173 4.02 -6.05 -11.90
C SER A 173 3.18 -7.05 -11.10
N MET A 174 1.89 -7.09 -11.36
CA MET A 174 0.97 -8.10 -10.84
C MET A 174 0.04 -8.64 -11.93
N ALA A 175 -0.42 -9.87 -11.75
CA ALA A 175 -1.51 -10.44 -12.52
C ALA A 175 -2.84 -10.18 -11.82
N VAL A 176 -3.86 -9.86 -12.60
CA VAL A 176 -5.22 -9.56 -12.13
C VAL A 176 -6.26 -10.18 -13.07
N ASP A 177 -7.52 -10.17 -12.65
CA ASP A 177 -8.68 -10.34 -13.54
C ASP A 177 -9.06 -8.98 -14.17
N PRO A 178 -8.90 -8.79 -15.49
CA PRO A 178 -9.21 -7.52 -16.17
C PRO A 178 -10.67 -7.08 -16.07
N SER A 179 -11.60 -8.00 -15.77
CA SER A 179 -13.01 -7.67 -15.56
C SER A 179 -13.27 -6.97 -14.21
N VAL A 180 -12.31 -7.06 -13.28
CA VAL A 180 -12.38 -6.46 -11.94
C VAL A 180 -11.38 -5.32 -11.79
N ILE A 181 -10.13 -5.51 -12.23
CA ILE A 181 -9.05 -4.51 -12.21
C ILE A 181 -8.53 -4.37 -13.64
N PRO A 182 -8.77 -3.26 -14.34
CA PRO A 182 -8.29 -3.07 -15.70
C PRO A 182 -6.77 -3.18 -15.81
N LEU A 183 -6.27 -3.75 -16.91
CA LEU A 183 -4.83 -3.74 -17.18
C LEU A 183 -4.31 -2.29 -17.29
N GLY A 184 -3.12 -2.08 -16.75
CA GLY A 184 -2.46 -0.78 -16.66
C GLY A 184 -2.78 0.00 -15.39
N ALA A 185 -3.83 -0.36 -14.64
CA ALA A 185 -4.23 0.32 -13.42
C ALA A 185 -3.12 0.33 -12.35
N ASP A 186 -3.06 1.41 -11.58
CA ASP A 186 -2.27 1.49 -10.36
C ASP A 186 -3.03 0.82 -9.23
N VAL A 187 -2.35 -0.06 -8.50
CA VAL A 187 -2.94 -0.92 -7.48
C VAL A 187 -2.20 -0.74 -6.16
N LEU A 188 -2.96 -0.44 -5.11
CA LEU A 188 -2.49 -0.26 -3.75
C LEU A 188 -2.99 -1.44 -2.92
N VAL A 189 -2.09 -2.15 -2.25
CA VAL A 189 -2.40 -3.35 -1.46
C VAL A 189 -2.13 -3.07 0.01
N ASP A 190 -3.16 -3.20 0.84
CA ASP A 190 -3.12 -3.06 2.30
C ASP A 190 -3.30 -4.43 2.96
N TYR A 191 -2.24 -4.96 3.57
CA TYR A 191 -2.30 -6.22 4.33
C TYR A 191 -2.80 -6.05 5.78
N GLY A 192 -3.17 -4.83 6.19
CA GLY A 192 -3.50 -4.47 7.57
C GLY A 192 -2.26 -4.36 8.46
N ASP A 193 -1.06 -4.41 7.88
CA ASP A 193 0.20 -4.21 8.60
C ASP A 193 0.56 -2.73 8.76
N GLY A 194 -0.21 -1.83 8.17
CA GLY A 194 -0.03 -0.39 8.28
C GLY A 194 0.83 0.20 7.16
N GLU A 195 1.29 -0.61 6.23
CA GLU A 195 1.95 -0.16 5.01
C GLU A 195 1.01 -0.33 3.81
N ILE A 196 1.19 0.53 2.79
CA ILE A 196 0.53 0.37 1.50
C ILE A 196 1.59 0.04 0.48
N HIS A 197 1.39 -1.07 -0.20
CA HIS A 197 2.28 -1.53 -1.25
C HIS A 197 1.70 -1.14 -2.61
N TYR A 198 2.53 -0.53 -3.45
CA TYR A 198 2.15 -0.03 -4.77
C TYR A 198 2.58 -1.01 -5.85
N TYR A 199 1.66 -1.31 -6.76
CA TYR A 199 1.86 -2.24 -7.88
C TYR A 199 1.13 -1.73 -9.12
N ARG A 200 1.37 -2.41 -10.24
CA ARG A 200 0.70 -2.15 -11.51
C ARG A 200 0.09 -3.42 -12.08
N ALA A 201 -1.16 -3.32 -12.51
CA ALA A 201 -1.89 -4.39 -13.18
C ALA A 201 -1.34 -4.67 -14.59
N ASP A 202 -0.18 -5.32 -14.67
CA ASP A 202 0.52 -5.53 -15.95
C ASP A 202 0.16 -6.87 -16.62
N ASP A 203 -0.34 -7.84 -15.87
CA ASP A 203 -0.43 -9.23 -16.31
C ASP A 203 -1.80 -9.88 -16.05
N THR A 204 -1.98 -11.08 -16.60
CA THR A 204 -3.14 -11.96 -16.36
C THR A 204 -2.67 -13.39 -16.18
N GLY A 205 -3.34 -14.18 -15.35
CA GLY A 205 -3.03 -15.59 -15.14
C GLY A 205 -4.28 -16.45 -15.24
N SER A 206 -4.17 -17.67 -15.76
CA SER A 206 -5.31 -18.59 -15.92
C SER A 206 -5.94 -19.08 -14.61
N GLY A 207 -5.30 -18.77 -13.47
CA GLY A 207 -5.82 -19.06 -12.13
C GLY A 207 -6.01 -17.82 -11.29
N VAL A 208 -6.02 -16.62 -11.90
CA VAL A 208 -6.16 -15.32 -11.24
C VAL A 208 -7.47 -14.69 -11.69
N ASP A 209 -8.56 -15.11 -11.06
CA ASP A 209 -9.93 -14.74 -11.45
C ASP A 209 -10.68 -14.05 -10.29
N GLY A 210 -11.52 -13.08 -10.63
CA GLY A 210 -12.35 -12.34 -9.69
C GLY A 210 -11.53 -11.52 -8.67
N ARG A 211 -11.70 -11.82 -7.39
CA ARG A 211 -11.00 -11.13 -6.27
C ARG A 211 -9.70 -11.84 -5.91
N HIS A 212 -8.84 -12.01 -6.89
CA HIS A 212 -7.53 -12.63 -6.74
C HIS A 212 -6.50 -11.79 -7.50
N ILE A 213 -5.39 -11.50 -6.84
CA ILE A 213 -4.20 -10.89 -7.45
C ILE A 213 -2.98 -11.79 -7.24
N ASP A 214 -2.05 -11.80 -8.19
CA ASP A 214 -0.81 -12.56 -8.12
C ASP A 214 0.40 -11.64 -8.32
N LEU A 215 1.22 -11.48 -7.30
CA LEU A 215 2.32 -10.50 -7.27
C LEU A 215 3.60 -11.07 -7.86
N CYS A 216 4.23 -10.37 -8.80
CA CYS A 216 5.53 -10.78 -9.33
C CYS A 216 6.60 -10.54 -8.26
N VAL A 217 7.37 -11.58 -7.92
CA VAL A 217 8.50 -11.51 -6.98
C VAL A 217 9.79 -12.01 -7.63
N GLY A 218 10.91 -11.84 -6.93
CA GLY A 218 12.23 -12.08 -7.52
C GLY A 218 12.53 -13.55 -7.79
N SER A 219 11.91 -14.49 -7.07
CA SER A 219 12.23 -15.93 -7.22
C SER A 219 11.09 -16.88 -6.85
N HIS A 220 11.18 -18.13 -7.32
CA HIS A 220 10.20 -19.17 -7.02
C HIS A 220 10.16 -19.51 -5.53
N ALA A 221 11.34 -19.61 -4.91
CA ALA A 221 11.46 -19.91 -3.49
C ALA A 221 10.84 -18.81 -2.62
N GLU A 222 10.95 -17.55 -3.04
CA GLU A 222 10.31 -16.43 -2.38
C GLU A 222 8.79 -16.49 -2.52
N ALA A 223 8.26 -16.73 -3.72
CA ALA A 223 6.83 -16.86 -3.95
C ALA A 223 6.21 -17.93 -3.04
N LEU A 224 6.84 -19.11 -2.94
CA LEU A 224 6.42 -20.18 -2.05
C LEU A 224 6.48 -19.78 -0.57
N ARG A 225 7.52 -19.06 -0.16
CA ARG A 225 7.69 -18.60 1.23
C ARG A 225 6.65 -17.57 1.64
N MET A 226 6.28 -16.66 0.73
CA MET A 226 5.27 -15.64 1.01
C MET A 226 3.87 -16.24 1.14
N GLY A 227 3.61 -17.35 0.44
CA GLY A 227 2.37 -18.11 0.54
C GLY A 227 1.14 -17.32 0.08
N VAL A 228 -0.03 -17.76 0.54
CA VAL A 228 -1.32 -17.11 0.26
C VAL A 228 -1.64 -16.15 1.39
N LYS A 229 -2.06 -14.94 1.04
CA LYS A 229 -2.47 -13.88 1.97
C LYS A 229 -3.85 -13.36 1.59
N THR A 230 -4.42 -12.57 2.49
CA THR A 230 -5.64 -11.80 2.25
C THR A 230 -5.33 -10.33 2.47
N ALA A 231 -5.79 -9.46 1.58
CA ALA A 231 -5.57 -8.02 1.66
C ALA A 231 -6.82 -7.23 1.25
N THR A 232 -6.85 -5.95 1.62
CA THR A 232 -7.72 -4.96 0.98
C THR A 232 -6.94 -4.31 -0.16
N VAL A 233 -7.55 -4.25 -1.33
CA VAL A 233 -6.92 -3.71 -2.54
C VAL A 233 -7.68 -2.48 -2.99
N TYR A 234 -6.95 -1.45 -3.36
CA TYR A 234 -7.47 -0.24 -3.97
C TYR A 234 -6.87 -0.10 -5.36
N TRP A 235 -7.64 0.34 -6.35
CA TRP A 235 -7.09 0.59 -7.68
C TRP A 235 -7.66 1.84 -8.33
N VAL A 236 -6.85 2.46 -9.19
CA VAL A 236 -7.20 3.63 -9.99
C VAL A 236 -6.87 3.33 -11.45
N ALA A 237 -7.84 3.53 -12.35
CA ALA A 237 -7.58 3.42 -13.79
C ALA A 237 -6.62 4.54 -14.21
N GLN A 238 -5.67 4.23 -15.08
CA GLN A 238 -4.90 5.27 -15.76
C GLN A 238 -5.81 5.96 -16.78
N GLU A 239 -5.85 7.29 -16.76
CA GLU A 239 -6.44 8.06 -17.85
C GLU A 239 -5.51 7.94 -19.07
N GLU A 240 -6.06 7.52 -20.21
CA GLU A 240 -5.34 7.38 -21.49
C GLU A 240 -4.97 8.74 -22.13
#